data_AF-A0A1B3WBT9-F1
#
_entry.id   AF-A0A1B3WBT9-F1
#
_cell.length_a   1.000
_cell.length_b   1.000
_cell.length_c   1.000
_cell.angle_alpha   90.00
_cell.angle_beta   90.00
_cell.angle_gamma   90.00
#
_symmetry.space_group_name_H-M   'P 1'
#
loop_
_entity.id
_entity.type
_entity.pdbx_description
1 polymer ?
#
loop_
_entity_poly.entity_id
_entity_poly.type
_entity_poly.pdbx_seq_one_letter_code
_entity_poly.pdbx_strand_id
1 'polypeptide(L)'
;MKSIPALLASLLLAACATTGMSDGQKAALYEANAGEPVRSFRFFGRLHSWTALGDDAVVVWTRPREAWLLDLSGACPDLAFSHAIAVTSSMNTVHVNFDKVRPITGTSPSMTVPCHIRQIRPLDVTAIRAAERDMREGGEVLDEPREDQSPDSGT
;
A
#
# COMPACT_ATOMS: atom_id res chain seq x y z
N MET A 1 27.20 39.89 37.51
CA MET A 1 26.83 38.48 37.73
C MET A 1 25.65 38.17 36.81
N LYS A 2 25.71 37.03 36.11
CA LYS A 2 25.00 36.70 34.86
C LYS A 2 23.47 36.58 35.04
N SER A 3 22.73 37.13 34.09
CA SER A 3 21.30 36.96 33.83
C SER A 3 20.96 35.54 33.35
N ILE A 4 19.83 34.99 33.82
CA ILE A 4 19.25 33.74 33.32
C ILE A 4 17.85 34.08 32.78
N PRO A 5 17.66 34.22 31.45
CA PRO A 5 16.32 34.28 30.89
C PRO A 5 15.79 32.84 30.80
N ALA A 6 14.64 32.62 31.44
CA ALA A 6 13.86 31.39 31.31
C ALA A 6 13.44 31.21 29.84
N LEU A 7 14.12 30.28 29.17
CA LEU A 7 13.83 29.82 27.82
C LEU A 7 12.88 28.62 27.95
N LEU A 8 11.60 28.90 28.16
CA LEU A 8 10.51 27.92 28.02
C LEU A 8 9.53 28.46 26.99
N ALA A 9 9.85 28.27 25.71
CA ALA A 9 8.94 28.53 24.62
C ALA A 9 8.94 27.31 23.67
N SER A 10 7.85 26.54 23.79
CA SER A 10 7.18 25.83 22.70
C SER A 10 8.00 24.81 21.90
N LEU A 11 8.10 23.57 22.41
CA LEU A 11 8.08 22.40 21.54
C LEU A 11 6.65 22.25 20.99
N LEU A 12 6.33 22.97 19.91
CA LEU A 12 5.19 22.62 19.07
C LEU A 12 5.56 21.32 18.36
N LEU A 13 4.90 20.22 18.77
CA LEU A 13 4.96 18.94 18.09
C LEU A 13 4.59 19.16 16.63
N ALA A 14 5.55 18.98 15.73
CA ALA A 14 5.28 18.77 14.32
C ALA A 14 4.56 17.43 14.18
N ALA A 15 3.23 17.43 14.31
CA ALA A 15 2.39 16.36 13.79
C ALA A 15 2.49 16.46 12.26
N CYS A 16 3.52 15.84 11.69
CA CYS A 16 3.63 15.69 10.25
C CYS A 16 2.37 14.97 9.78
N ALA A 17 1.55 15.71 9.04
CA ALA A 17 0.41 15.21 8.30
C ALA A 17 0.87 14.16 7.27
N THR A 18 1.11 12.93 7.73
CA THR A 18 1.13 11.75 6.87
C THR A 18 -0.32 11.32 6.74
N THR A 19 -0.98 11.82 5.70
CA THR A 19 -2.39 11.54 5.40
C THR A 19 -2.58 10.19 4.69
N GLY A 20 -1.70 9.21 4.94
CA GLY A 20 -1.70 7.93 4.25
C GLY A 20 -1.18 6.78 5.11
N MET A 21 -1.65 5.57 4.78
CA MET A 21 -1.17 4.33 5.37
C MET A 21 0.31 4.11 5.00
N SER A 22 1.16 3.77 5.97
CA SER A 22 2.55 3.41 5.68
C SER A 22 2.63 2.11 4.86
N ASP A 23 3.71 1.93 4.11
CA ASP A 23 3.90 0.72 3.28
C ASP A 23 3.83 -0.57 4.10
N GLY A 24 4.36 -0.55 5.33
CA GLY A 24 4.30 -1.69 6.24
C GLY A 24 2.87 -1.99 6.73
N GLN A 25 2.09 -0.97 7.05
CA GLN A 25 0.67 -1.15 7.40
C GLN A 25 -0.12 -1.68 6.20
N LYS A 26 0.19 -1.20 4.99
CA LYS A 26 -0.42 -1.68 3.75
C LYS A 26 -0.11 -3.16 3.55
N ALA A 27 1.16 -3.55 3.59
CA ALA A 27 1.55 -4.95 3.47
C ALA A 27 0.80 -5.83 4.48
N ALA A 28 0.79 -5.43 5.76
CA ALA A 28 0.07 -6.16 6.81
C ALA A 28 -1.44 -6.29 6.54
N LEU A 29 -2.09 -5.24 6.01
CA LEU A 29 -3.50 -5.28 5.64
C LEU A 29 -3.77 -6.32 4.55
N TYR A 30 -2.98 -6.32 3.47
CA TYR A 30 -3.16 -7.27 2.37
C TYR A 30 -2.84 -8.70 2.80
N GLU A 31 -1.79 -8.89 3.60
CA GLU A 31 -1.41 -10.18 4.20
C GLU A 31 -2.52 -10.75 5.08
N ALA A 32 -3.10 -9.95 5.97
CA ALA A 32 -4.18 -10.37 6.87
C ALA A 32 -5.47 -10.78 6.14
N ASN A 33 -5.65 -10.33 4.90
CA ASN A 33 -6.82 -10.62 4.06
C ASN A 33 -6.48 -11.58 2.90
N ALA A 34 -5.30 -12.22 2.95
CA ALA A 34 -4.89 -13.24 2.01
C ALA A 34 -5.44 -14.61 2.44
N GLY A 35 -6.07 -15.31 1.50
CA GLY A 35 -6.51 -16.69 1.71
C GLY A 35 -5.37 -17.71 1.58
N GLU A 36 -5.76 -18.98 1.54
CA GLU A 36 -4.83 -20.09 1.40
C GLU A 36 -4.03 -20.03 0.07
N PRO A 37 -2.73 -20.38 0.06
CA PRO A 37 -1.95 -20.47 -1.15
C PRO A 37 -2.57 -21.38 -2.22
N VAL A 38 -2.60 -20.87 -3.46
CA VAL A 38 -3.03 -21.61 -4.65
C VAL A 38 -1.86 -21.77 -5.62
N ARG A 39 -1.99 -22.73 -6.55
CA ARG A 39 -0.95 -23.02 -7.54
C ARG A 39 -0.95 -22.04 -8.72
N SER A 40 -2.08 -21.41 -9.00
CA SER A 40 -2.26 -20.56 -10.17
C SER A 40 -3.55 -19.75 -10.12
N PHE A 41 -3.60 -18.66 -10.90
CA PHE A 41 -4.84 -17.94 -11.21
C PHE A 41 -4.96 -17.63 -12.70
N ARG A 42 -6.18 -17.33 -13.15
CA ARG A 42 -6.48 -16.94 -14.52
C ARG A 42 -6.90 -15.48 -14.60
N PHE A 43 -6.53 -14.82 -15.69
CA PHE A 43 -6.97 -13.46 -16.00
C PHE A 43 -7.29 -13.35 -17.49
N PHE A 44 -8.17 -12.43 -17.88
CA PHE A 44 -8.57 -12.31 -19.29
C PHE A 44 -8.04 -11.01 -19.88
N GLY A 45 -7.19 -11.11 -20.90
CA GLY A 45 -6.62 -9.96 -21.60
C GLY A 45 -5.48 -9.31 -20.80
N ARG A 46 -5.80 -8.29 -20.00
CA ARG A 46 -4.81 -7.54 -19.21
C ARG A 46 -5.23 -7.47 -17.75
N LEU A 47 -4.26 -7.27 -16.87
CA LEU A 47 -4.55 -6.95 -15.46
C LEU A 47 -5.34 -5.64 -15.39
N HIS A 48 -6.29 -5.59 -14.45
CA HIS A 48 -7.09 -4.41 -14.18
C HIS A 48 -6.28 -3.32 -13.47
N SER A 49 -5.48 -3.71 -12.48
CA SER A 49 -4.58 -2.84 -11.72
C SER A 49 -3.52 -3.68 -11.02
N TRP A 50 -2.52 -3.03 -10.44
CA TRP A 50 -1.52 -3.66 -9.59
C TRP A 50 -1.03 -2.67 -8.52
N THR A 51 -0.37 -3.18 -7.49
CA THR A 51 0.21 -2.37 -6.41
C THR A 51 1.39 -3.11 -5.80
N ALA A 52 2.55 -2.46 -5.72
CA ALA A 52 3.69 -2.98 -4.97
C ALA A 52 3.42 -2.97 -3.46
N LEU A 53 3.85 -4.01 -2.76
CA LEU A 53 3.92 -4.08 -1.30
C LEU A 53 5.39 -4.24 -0.93
N GLY A 54 6.10 -3.11 -0.85
CA GLY A 54 7.56 -3.11 -0.75
C GLY A 54 8.23 -3.66 -2.01
N ASP A 55 9.33 -4.38 -1.81
CA ASP A 55 10.16 -4.91 -2.89
C ASP A 55 9.95 -6.40 -3.16
N ASP A 56 9.27 -7.15 -2.29
CA ASP A 56 9.17 -8.61 -2.38
C ASP A 56 7.74 -9.14 -2.60
N ALA A 57 6.74 -8.27 -2.59
CA ALA A 57 5.36 -8.65 -2.84
C ALA A 57 4.62 -7.67 -3.76
N VAL A 58 3.66 -8.20 -4.52
CA VAL A 58 2.81 -7.40 -5.40
C VAL A 58 1.38 -7.91 -5.38
N VAL A 59 0.43 -6.98 -5.34
CA VAL A 59 -0.98 -7.28 -5.54
C VAL A 59 -1.35 -7.03 -6.98
N VAL A 60 -2.06 -7.98 -7.59
CA VAL A 60 -2.59 -7.85 -8.95
C VAL A 60 -4.09 -8.03 -8.95
N TRP A 61 -4.80 -7.15 -9.65
CA TRP A 61 -6.24 -7.26 -9.87
C TRP A 61 -6.49 -7.83 -11.26
N THR A 62 -7.21 -8.93 -11.33
CA THR A 62 -7.69 -9.51 -12.60
C THR A 62 -9.03 -8.91 -12.99
N ARG A 63 -9.82 -8.47 -12.00
CA ARG A 63 -11.10 -7.78 -12.13
C ARG A 63 -11.28 -6.78 -10.98
N PRO A 64 -12.24 -5.85 -11.04
CA PRO A 64 -12.49 -4.92 -9.94
C PRO A 64 -12.80 -5.56 -8.59
N ARG A 65 -13.22 -6.83 -8.52
CA ARG A 65 -13.51 -7.54 -7.25
C ARG A 65 -12.69 -8.81 -7.06
N GLU A 66 -11.62 -8.97 -7.84
CA GLU A 66 -10.79 -10.19 -7.83
C GLU A 66 -9.33 -9.78 -7.87
N ALA A 67 -8.60 -10.10 -6.81
CA ALA A 67 -7.20 -9.76 -6.64
C ALA A 67 -6.41 -10.93 -6.05
N TRP A 68 -5.10 -10.90 -6.33
CA TRP A 68 -4.16 -11.92 -5.93
C TRP A 68 -2.93 -11.26 -5.34
N LEU A 69 -2.50 -11.76 -4.19
CA LEU A 69 -1.21 -11.43 -3.59
C LEU A 69 -0.16 -12.41 -4.13
N LEU A 70 0.89 -11.85 -4.72
CA LEU A 70 2.00 -12.58 -5.28
C LEU A 70 3.25 -12.29 -4.46
N ASP A 71 3.76 -13.30 -3.77
CA ASP A 71 5.03 -13.20 -3.06
C ASP A 71 6.15 -13.60 -4.02
N LEU A 72 7.21 -12.81 -4.08
CA LEU A 72 8.31 -12.95 -5.03
C LEU A 72 9.51 -13.66 -4.40
N SER A 73 10.41 -14.14 -5.24
CA SER A 73 11.66 -14.77 -4.81
C SER A 73 12.65 -13.72 -4.31
N GLY A 74 12.46 -13.24 -3.09
CA GLY A 74 13.27 -12.18 -2.48
C GLY A 74 12.96 -10.80 -3.03
N ALA A 75 13.80 -9.82 -2.67
CA ALA A 75 13.66 -8.44 -3.13
C ALA A 75 13.76 -8.35 -4.66
N CYS A 76 12.75 -7.73 -5.26
CA CYS A 76 12.59 -7.48 -6.67
C CYS A 76 13.06 -6.06 -7.00
N PRO A 77 14.19 -5.89 -7.71
CA PRO A 77 14.74 -4.58 -7.98
C PRO A 77 13.72 -3.64 -8.63
N ASP A 78 13.68 -2.41 -8.15
CA ASP A 78 12.85 -1.32 -8.66
C ASP A 78 11.32 -1.54 -8.58
N LEU A 79 10.84 -2.59 -7.91
CA LEU A 79 9.41 -2.90 -7.85
C LEU A 79 8.59 -1.76 -7.24
N ALA A 80 9.02 -1.22 -6.10
CA ALA A 80 8.33 -0.13 -5.40
C ALA A 80 8.31 1.18 -6.20
N PHE A 81 9.28 1.40 -7.09
CA PHE A 81 9.43 2.64 -7.86
C PHE A 81 8.94 2.52 -9.31
N SER A 82 8.53 1.32 -9.72
CA SER A 82 8.11 1.07 -11.09
C SER A 82 6.75 1.70 -11.39
N HIS A 83 6.63 2.26 -12.59
CA HIS A 83 5.36 2.86 -13.05
C HIS A 83 4.43 1.82 -13.71
N ALA A 84 4.98 0.68 -14.12
CA ALA A 84 4.24 -0.45 -14.66
C ALA A 84 4.93 -1.77 -14.33
N ILE A 85 4.19 -2.88 -14.42
CA ILE A 85 4.74 -4.23 -14.37
C ILE A 85 4.26 -5.04 -15.58
N ALA A 86 5.06 -6.01 -15.99
CA ALA A 86 4.61 -7.11 -16.82
C ALA A 86 4.61 -8.41 -16.00
N VAL A 87 3.53 -9.17 -16.07
CA VAL A 87 3.43 -10.51 -15.46
C VAL A 87 3.44 -11.54 -16.59
N THR A 88 4.36 -12.50 -16.52
CA THR A 88 4.36 -13.60 -17.51
C THR A 88 3.18 -14.53 -17.24
N SER A 89 2.70 -15.17 -18.29
CA SER A 89 1.62 -16.15 -18.16
C SER A 89 1.62 -17.10 -19.36
N SER A 90 0.99 -18.26 -19.18
CA SER A 90 0.73 -19.22 -20.25
C SER A 90 -0.77 -19.43 -20.40
N MET A 91 -1.31 -19.22 -21.60
CA MET A 91 -2.75 -19.33 -21.87
C MET A 91 -3.60 -18.60 -20.81
N ASN A 92 -3.28 -17.33 -20.53
CA ASN A 92 -4.00 -16.50 -19.56
C ASN A 92 -3.97 -17.02 -18.11
N THR A 93 -3.02 -17.91 -17.79
CA THR A 93 -2.84 -18.49 -16.46
C THR A 93 -1.45 -18.15 -15.94
N VAL A 94 -1.38 -17.66 -14.70
CA VAL A 94 -0.13 -17.40 -13.98
C VAL A 94 0.09 -18.53 -12.99
N HIS A 95 1.28 -19.13 -13.01
CA HIS A 95 1.65 -20.28 -12.19
C HIS A 95 2.78 -19.93 -11.22
N VAL A 96 2.66 -20.47 -10.01
CA VAL A 96 3.73 -20.41 -9.02
C VAL A 96 5.01 -21.06 -9.55
N ASN A 97 6.17 -20.49 -9.19
CA ASN A 97 7.54 -20.88 -9.57
C ASN A 97 7.89 -20.81 -11.06
N PHE A 98 6.91 -20.75 -11.96
CA PHE A 98 7.13 -20.66 -13.41
C PHE A 98 7.07 -19.23 -13.91
N ASP A 99 6.05 -18.50 -13.49
CA ASP A 99 5.81 -17.14 -13.92
C ASP A 99 6.54 -16.10 -13.07
N LYS A 100 6.71 -14.92 -13.67
CA LYS A 100 7.58 -13.86 -13.16
C LYS A 100 6.89 -12.51 -13.24
N VAL A 101 7.24 -11.64 -12.31
CA VAL A 101 6.95 -10.21 -12.36
C VAL A 101 8.18 -9.49 -12.91
N ARG A 102 7.94 -8.57 -13.85
CA ARG A 102 8.97 -7.72 -14.46
C ARG A 102 8.61 -6.26 -14.23
N PRO A 103 9.28 -5.58 -13.28
CA PRO A 103 9.11 -4.15 -13.08
C PRO A 103 9.59 -3.37 -14.31
N ILE A 104 8.74 -2.49 -14.84
CA ILE A 104 9.08 -1.68 -16.01
C ILE A 104 9.51 -0.31 -15.48
N THR A 105 10.82 -0.08 -15.52
CA THR A 105 11.43 1.21 -15.23
C THR A 105 11.75 1.92 -16.55
N GLY A 106 11.88 3.26 -16.53
CA GLY A 106 12.20 4.04 -17.73
C GLY A 106 13.59 3.73 -18.32
N THR A 107 14.40 2.95 -17.61
CA THR A 107 15.69 2.42 -18.05
C THR A 107 15.42 1.17 -18.90
N SER A 108 15.89 1.17 -20.15
CA SER A 108 15.69 0.14 -21.19
C SER A 108 15.09 -1.22 -20.74
N PRO A 109 13.97 -1.69 -21.33
CA PRO A 109 13.27 -2.92 -20.91
C PRO A 109 14.10 -4.20 -21.04
N SER A 110 15.26 -4.16 -21.71
CA SER A 110 16.20 -5.28 -21.80
C SER A 110 17.01 -5.51 -20.53
N MET A 111 16.98 -4.58 -19.55
CA MET A 111 17.78 -4.65 -18.33
C MET A 111 17.00 -4.99 -17.05
N THR A 112 15.69 -5.15 -17.12
CA THR A 112 14.90 -5.57 -15.95
C THR A 112 15.20 -7.02 -15.58
N VAL A 113 15.67 -7.24 -14.36
CA VAL A 113 15.80 -8.58 -13.78
C VAL A 113 14.40 -9.11 -13.42
N PRO A 114 13.96 -10.26 -13.96
CA PRO A 114 12.64 -10.79 -13.65
C PRO A 114 12.62 -11.46 -12.28
N CYS A 115 11.53 -11.27 -11.54
CA CYS A 115 11.34 -11.77 -10.18
C CYS A 115 10.37 -12.95 -10.19
N HIS A 116 10.80 -14.13 -9.74
CA HIS A 116 9.96 -15.32 -9.78
C HIS A 116 8.83 -15.24 -8.75
N ILE A 117 7.63 -15.66 -9.13
CA ILE A 117 6.50 -15.78 -8.20
C ILE A 117 6.69 -17.05 -7.37
N ARG A 118 6.71 -16.95 -6.04
CA ARG A 118 6.91 -18.07 -5.11
C ARG A 118 5.63 -18.51 -4.42
N GLN A 119 4.67 -17.62 -4.28
CA GLN A 119 3.38 -17.92 -3.70
C GLN A 119 2.30 -17.06 -4.33
N ILE A 120 1.09 -17.60 -4.40
CA ILE A 120 -0.09 -16.93 -4.95
C ILE A 120 -1.20 -17.12 -3.93
N ARG A 121 -1.81 -16.05 -3.45
CA ARG A 121 -2.94 -16.11 -2.52
C ARG A 121 -4.11 -15.25 -3.04
N PRO A 122 -5.36 -15.76 -3.04
CA PRO A 122 -6.51 -14.94 -3.34
C PRO A 122 -6.72 -13.92 -2.21
N LEU A 123 -7.21 -12.72 -2.54
CA LEU A 123 -7.48 -11.68 -1.55
C LEU A 123 -8.98 -11.47 -1.33
N ASP A 124 -9.36 -11.24 -0.07
CA ASP A 124 -10.68 -10.69 0.24
C ASP A 124 -10.71 -9.18 -0.04
N VAL A 125 -10.98 -8.85 -1.31
CA VAL A 125 -11.07 -7.46 -1.77
C VAL A 125 -12.18 -6.68 -1.06
N THR A 126 -13.22 -7.35 -0.55
CA THR A 126 -14.32 -6.68 0.14
C THR A 126 -13.86 -6.22 1.53
N ALA A 127 -13.20 -7.11 2.27
CA ALA A 127 -12.63 -6.80 3.58
C ALA A 127 -11.52 -5.74 3.49
N ILE A 128 -10.61 -5.85 2.52
CA ILE A 128 -9.55 -4.84 2.30
C ILE A 128 -10.15 -3.45 2.06
N ARG A 129 -11.15 -3.35 1.18
CA ARG A 129 -11.80 -2.07 0.90
C ARG A 129 -12.56 -1.52 2.09
N ALA A 130 -13.11 -2.38 2.94
CA ALA A 130 -13.76 -1.94 4.18
C ALA A 130 -12.71 -1.34 5.13
N ALA A 131 -11.61 -2.05 5.38
CA ALA A 131 -10.53 -1.57 6.21
C ALA A 131 -9.91 -0.25 5.70
N GLU A 132 -9.68 -0.13 4.39
CA GLU A 132 -9.17 1.11 3.79
C GLU A 132 -10.15 2.31 3.96
N ARG A 133 -11.47 2.06 3.92
CA ARG A 133 -12.48 3.11 4.17
C ARG A 133 -12.49 3.53 5.64
N ASP A 134 -12.51 2.56 6.56
CA ASP A 134 -12.56 2.82 7.99
C ASP A 134 -11.33 3.61 8.45
N MET A 135 -10.15 3.31 7.90
CA MET A 135 -8.91 4.06 8.18
C MET A 135 -8.95 5.49 7.64
N ARG A 136 -9.62 5.73 6.51
CA ARG A 136 -9.78 7.07 5.93
C ARG A 136 -10.76 7.90 6.76
N GLU A 137 -11.87 7.30 7.19
CA GLU A 137 -12.95 7.98 7.93
C GLU A 137 -12.58 8.18 9.42
N GLY A 138 -11.88 7.24 10.04
CA GLY A 138 -11.37 7.37 11.41
C GLY A 138 -10.25 8.40 11.59
N GLY A 139 -9.74 8.98 10.48
CA GLY A 139 -8.80 10.10 10.48
C GLY A 139 -9.48 11.49 10.50
N GLU A 140 -10.78 11.57 10.28
CA GLU A 140 -11.57 12.78 10.54
C GLU A 140 -11.86 12.84 12.05
N VAL A 141 -10.94 13.44 12.80
CA VAL A 141 -11.20 13.82 14.19
C VAL A 141 -12.40 14.76 14.20
N LEU A 142 -13.41 14.36 14.95
CA LEU A 142 -14.59 15.14 15.31
C LEU A 142 -14.15 16.55 15.71
N ASP A 143 -14.60 17.55 14.95
CA ASP A 143 -14.56 18.95 15.35
C ASP A 143 -15.39 19.04 16.63
N GLU A 144 -14.73 19.07 17.80
CA GLU A 144 -15.39 19.41 19.06
C GLU A 144 -15.99 20.80 18.84
N PRO A 145 -17.32 20.98 18.95
CA PRO A 145 -17.93 22.29 18.73
C PRO A 145 -17.23 23.27 19.67
N ARG A 146 -16.56 24.26 19.10
CA ARG A 146 -16.01 25.40 19.81
C ARG A 146 -17.14 26.00 20.66
N GLU A 147 -17.17 25.65 21.95
CA GLU A 147 -18.06 26.32 22.90
C GLU A 147 -17.74 27.80 22.84
N ASP A 148 -18.75 28.54 22.39
CA ASP A 148 -18.76 29.99 22.33
C ASP A 148 -18.63 30.54 23.75
N GLN A 149 -17.38 30.75 24.20
CA GLN A 149 -17.12 31.61 25.35
C GLN A 149 -17.14 33.06 24.88
N SER A 150 -18.36 33.56 24.71
CA SER A 150 -18.67 34.96 24.89
C SER A 150 -19.09 35.18 26.34
N PRO A 151 -18.33 35.95 27.13
CA PRO A 151 -18.90 36.78 28.16
C PRO A 151 -18.87 38.24 27.68
N ASP A 152 -20.08 38.65 27.35
CA ASP A 152 -20.69 39.95 27.55
C ASP A 152 -19.91 41.01 28.38
N SER A 153 -20.00 42.22 27.84
CA SER A 153 -19.81 43.59 28.33
C SER A 153 -19.50 43.91 29.81
N GLY A 154 -18.75 45.01 30.00
CA GLY A 154 -18.79 45.78 31.25
C GLY A 154 -17.68 46.80 31.46
N THR A 155 -17.93 48.04 31.03
CA THR A 155 -17.40 49.36 31.48
C THR A 155 -15.88 49.60 31.55
#